data_AF-A0A625JS07-F1
#
_entry.id   AF-A0A625JS07-F1
#
_cell.length_a   1.000
_cell.length_b   1.000
_cell.length_c   1.000
_cell.angle_alpha   90.00
_cell.angle_beta   90.00
_cell.angle_gamma   90.00
#
_symmetry.space_group_name_H-M   'P 1'
#
loop_
_entity.id
_entity.type
_entity.pdbx_description
1 polymer ?
#
loop_
_entity_poly.entity_id
_entity_poly.type
_entity_poly.pdbx_seq_one_letter_code
_entity_poly.pdbx_strand_id
1 'polypeptide(L)' 'HKQEQKIYQEKIKKDPSLKLPPLESYPDYKEALKLKNHLSYKLGEALIQANKTWYKGGYVKILFEIGKLKREFRNRKI' A
#
# COMPACT_ATOMS: atom_id res chain seq x y z
N HIS A 1 3.61 -13.92 8.41
CA HIS A 1 2.96 -12.64 8.82
C HIS A 1 2.18 -12.70 10.13
N LYS A 2 1.06 -13.43 10.28
CA LYS A 2 0.30 -13.42 11.56
C LYS A 2 1.12 -13.90 12.78
N GLN A 3 2.00 -14.88 12.59
CA GLN A 3 2.82 -15.43 13.67
C GLN A 3 3.92 -14.45 14.12
N GLU A 4 4.58 -13.77 13.17
CA GLU A 4 5.61 -12.76 13.44
C GLU A 4 5.03 -11.55 14.19
N GLN A 5 3.80 -11.13 13.83
CA GLN A 5 3.08 -10.07 14.54
C GLN A 5 2.79 -10.47 15.98
N LYS A 6 2.36 -11.72 16.23
CA LYS A 6 2.15 -12.24 17.59
C LYS A 6 3.44 -12.23 18.41
N ILE A 7 4.53 -12.71 17.81
CA ILE A 7 5.86 -12.74 18.46
C ILE A 7 6.32 -11.32 18.82
N TYR A 8 6.13 -10.34 17.93
CA TYR A 8 6.45 -8.95 18.22
C TYR A 8 5.63 -8.38 19.40
N GLN A 9 4.33 -8.64 19.41
CA GLN A 9 3.45 -8.20 20.50
C GLN A 9 3.84 -8.84 21.85
N GLU A 10 4.23 -10.12 21.86
CA GLU A 10 4.73 -10.79 23.07
C GLU A 10 6.07 -10.22 23.55
N LYS A 11 6.96 -9.84 22.63
CA LYS A 11 8.23 -9.17 22.97
C LYS A 11 7.99 -7.79 23.61
N ILE A 12 7.09 -6.98 23.06
CA ILE A 12 6.72 -5.67 23.66
C ILE A 12 6.05 -5.84 25.04
N LYS A 13 5.24 -6.89 25.23
CA LYS A 13 4.63 -7.18 26.54
C LYS A 13 5.67 -7.50 27.61
N LYS A 14 6.76 -8.18 27.24
CA LYS A 14 7.86 -8.52 28.16
C LYS A 14 8.78 -7.33 28.40
N ASP A 15 9.03 -6.52 27.37
CA ASP A 15 9.85 -5.30 27.45
C ASP A 15 9.17 -4.15 26.69
N PRO A 16 8.47 -3.25 27.40
CA PRO A 16 7.76 -2.11 26.80
C PRO A 16 8.69 -1.12 26.08
N SER A 17 9.99 -1.12 26.39
CA SER A 17 10.96 -0.20 25.77
C SER A 17 11.25 -0.54 24.29
N LEU A 18 10.99 -1.79 23.89
CA LEU A 18 11.15 -2.27 22.51
C LEU A 18 10.03 -1.81 21.57
N LYS A 19 9.05 -1.05 22.07
CA LYS A 19 7.93 -0.57 21.27
C LYS A 19 8.43 0.43 20.24
N LEU A 20 8.30 0.07 18.96
CA LEU A 20 8.60 0.98 17.87
C LEU A 20 7.69 2.22 17.94
N PRO A 21 8.22 3.40 17.60
CA PRO A 21 7.43 4.62 17.56
C PRO A 21 6.41 4.54 16.40
N PRO A 22 5.37 5.40 16.41
CA PRO A 22 4.34 5.38 15.37
C PRO A 22 4.95 5.69 13.99
N LEU A 23 4.35 5.19 12.90
CA LEU A 23 4.88 5.34 11.55
C LEU A 23 5.10 6.82 11.15
N GLU A 24 4.27 7.71 11.67
CA GLU A 24 4.34 9.16 11.43
C GLU A 24 5.61 9.80 12.02
N SER A 25 6.22 9.16 13.02
CA SER A 25 7.44 9.67 13.67
C SER A 25 8.70 9.41 12.85
N TYR A 26 8.62 8.54 11.84
CA TYR A 26 9.78 8.23 11.01
C TYR A 26 10.05 9.37 10.01
N PRO A 27 11.32 9.74 9.81
CA PRO A 27 11.70 10.90 9.00
C PRO A 27 11.27 10.78 7.52
N ASP A 28 11.22 9.55 6.99
CA ASP A 28 10.86 9.21 5.61
C ASP A 28 9.35 9.06 5.40
N TYR A 29 8.52 9.14 6.45
CA TYR A 29 7.07 8.94 6.35
C TYR A 29 6.41 9.83 5.29
N LYS A 30 6.82 11.10 5.23
CA LYS A 30 6.31 12.06 4.22
C LYS A 30 6.70 11.66 2.80
N GLU A 31 7.90 11.11 2.62
CA GLU A 31 8.37 10.62 1.32
C GLU A 31 7.63 9.35 0.91
N ALA A 32 7.40 8.43 1.85
CA ALA A 32 6.58 7.24 1.63
C ALA A 32 5.14 7.60 1.19
N LEU A 33 4.54 8.65 1.79
CA LEU A 33 3.23 9.16 1.35
C LEU A 33 3.25 9.72 -0.06
N LYS A 34 4.31 10.44 -0.45
CA LYS A 34 4.50 10.87 -1.85
C LYS A 34 4.66 9.66 -2.77
N LEU A 35 5.37 8.63 -2.31
CA LEU A 35 5.61 7.41 -3.09
C LEU A 35 4.30 6.69 -3.43
N LYS A 36 3.37 6.61 -2.46
CA LYS A 36 2.02 6.07 -2.65
C LYS A 36 1.22 6.78 -3.74
N ASN A 37 1.53 8.06 -4.00
CA ASN A 37 0.86 8.82 -5.04
C ASN A 37 1.42 8.55 -6.44
N HIS A 38 2.55 7.85 -6.61
CA HIS A 38 3.08 7.53 -7.93
C HIS A 38 2.23 6.51 -8.69
N LEU A 39 2.33 6.58 -10.02
CA LEU A 39 1.58 5.75 -10.95
C LEU A 39 1.92 4.27 -10.73
N SER A 40 3.20 3.95 -10.62
CA SER A 40 3.69 2.58 -10.41
C SER A 40 3.11 1.94 -9.14
N TYR A 41 3.07 2.69 -8.04
CA TYR A 41 2.48 2.22 -6.78
C TYR A 41 0.98 1.89 -6.95
N LYS A 42 0.21 2.84 -7.50
CA LYS A 42 -1.24 2.66 -7.72
C LYS A 42 -1.56 1.54 -8.71
N LEU A 43 -0.73 1.37 -9.74
CA LEU A 43 -0.86 0.26 -10.69
C LEU A 43 -0.62 -1.10 -10.00
N GLY A 44 0.43 -1.20 -9.18
CA GLY A 44 0.71 -2.40 -8.40
C GLY A 44 -0.42 -2.74 -7.42
N GLU A 45 -0.96 -1.73 -6.74
CA GLU A 45 -2.11 -1.89 -5.84
C GLU A 45 -3.36 -2.41 -6.57
N ALA A 46 -3.69 -1.81 -7.72
CA ALA A 46 -4.80 -2.26 -8.55
C ALA A 46 -4.61 -3.70 -9.04
N LEU A 47 -3.38 -4.09 -9.39
CA LEU A 47 -3.03 -5.46 -9.82
C LEU A 47 -3.22 -6.47 -8.69
N ILE A 48 -2.74 -6.16 -7.48
CA ILE A 48 -2.95 -7.02 -6.30
C ILE A 48 -4.45 -7.18 -6.03
N GLN A 49 -5.23 -6.10 -6.12
CA GLN A 49 -6.66 -6.15 -5.89
C GLN A 49 -7.38 -6.96 -6.96
N ALA A 50 -7.02 -6.79 -8.23
CA ALA A 50 -7.56 -7.58 -9.34
C ALA A 50 -7.29 -9.07 -9.16
N ASN A 51 -6.08 -9.43 -8.71
CA ASN A 51 -5.73 -10.80 -8.42
C ASN A 51 -6.54 -11.37 -7.24
N LYS A 52 -6.83 -10.58 -6.20
CA LYS A 52 -7.71 -11.02 -5.10
C LYS A 52 -9.16 -11.25 -5.53
N THR A 53 -9.63 -10.51 -6.52
CA THR A 53 -11.01 -10.59 -7.04
C THR A 53 -11.08 -11.21 -8.43
N TRP A 54 -10.08 -12.01 -8.82
CA TRP A 54 -9.97 -12.53 -10.18
C TRP A 54 -11.22 -13.32 -10.61
N TYR A 55 -11.72 -14.17 -9.72
CA TYR A 55 -12.93 -14.98 -9.88
C TYR A 55 -14.23 -14.18 -9.97
N LYS A 56 -14.19 -12.87 -9.69
CA LYS A 56 -15.31 -11.93 -9.84
C LYS A 56 -15.12 -10.96 -11.01
N GLY A 57 -14.23 -11.28 -11.96
CA GLY A 57 -13.91 -10.41 -13.08
C GLY A 57 -12.97 -9.25 -12.73
N GLY A 58 -12.14 -9.40 -11.69
CA GLY A 58 -11.18 -8.37 -11.25
C GLY A 58 -10.26 -7.87 -12.38
N TYR A 59 -9.89 -8.73 -13.32
CA TYR A 59 -9.08 -8.36 -14.48
C TYR A 59 -9.79 -7.51 -15.53
N VAL A 60 -11.12 -7.58 -15.63
CA VAL A 60 -11.88 -6.67 -16.50
C VAL A 60 -11.92 -5.29 -15.85
N LYS A 61 -12.20 -5.24 -14.54
CA LYS A 61 -12.27 -4.00 -13.76
C LYS A 61 -10.95 -3.21 -13.78
N ILE A 62 -9.82 -3.89 -13.64
CA ILE A 62 -8.50 -3.23 -13.63
C ILE A 62 -8.17 -2.57 -14.97
N LEU A 63 -8.61 -3.11 -16.11
CA LEU A 63 -8.37 -2.47 -17.42
C LEU A 63 -9.01 -1.08 -17.49
N PHE A 64 -10.23 -0.94 -16.96
CA PHE A 64 -10.91 0.36 -16.85
C PHE A 64 -10.20 1.29 -15.85
N GLU A 65 -9.76 0.77 -14.70
CA GLU A 65 -9.02 1.55 -13.71
C GLU A 65 -7.67 2.06 -14.24
N ILE A 66 -6.92 1.23 -14.98
CA ILE A 66 -5.66 1.64 -15.62
C ILE A 66 -5.92 2.76 -16.65
N GLY A 67 -6.98 2.63 -17.45
CA GLY A 67 -7.38 3.68 -18.40
C GLY A 67 -7.67 5.02 -17.72
N LYS A 68 -8.45 4.99 -16.63
CA LYS A 68 -8.76 6.18 -15.83
C LYS A 68 -7.50 6.77 -15.19
N LEU A 69 -6.67 5.93 -14.58
CA LEU A 69 -5.43 6.34 -13.93
C LEU A 69 -4.46 6.99 -14.92
N LYS A 70 -4.32 6.44 -16.12
CA LYS A 70 -3.51 7.03 -17.20
C LYS A 70 -4.04 8.41 -17.62
N ARG A 71 -5.36 8.61 -17.66
CA ARG A 71 -5.99 9.91 -17.95
C ARG A 71 -5.71 10.93 -16.85
N GLU A 72 -5.88 10.54 -15.58
CA GLU A 72 -5.58 11.40 -14.43
C GLU A 72 -4.11 11.82 -14.38
N PHE A 73 -3.18 10.88 -14.62
CA PHE A 73 -1.75 11.20 -14.68
C PHE A 73 -1.39 12.12 -15.84
N ARG A 74 -2.04 11.97 -16.99
CA ARG A 74 -1.84 12.88 -18.13
C ARG A 74 -2.31 14.29 -17.80
N ASN A 75 -3.47 14.43 -17.16
CA ASN A 75 -4.04 15.74 -16.79
C ASN A 75 -3.27 16.44 -15.65
N ARG A 76 -2.62 15.69 -14.76
CA ARG A 76 -1.76 16.26 -13.70
C ARG A 76 -0.40 16.76 -14.20
N LYS A 77 0.02 16.36 -15.40
CA LYS A 77 1.27 16.81 -16.04
C LYS A 77 1.07 18.03 -16.94
N ILE A 78 -0.16 18.49 -17.14
CA ILE A 78 -0.52 19.71 -17.87
C ILE A 78 -0.62 20.86 -16.88
#